data_AF-A0A6A5SFH2-F1
#
_entry.id   AF-A0A6A5SFH2-F1
#
_cell.length_a   1.000
_cell.length_b   1.000
_cell.length_c   1.000
_cell.angle_alpha   90.00
_cell.angle_beta   90.00
_cell.angle_gamma   90.00
#
_symmetry.space_group_name_H-M   'P 1'
#
loop_
_entity.id
_entity.type
_entity.pdbx_description
1 polymer ?
#
loop_
_entity_poly.entity_id
_entity_poly.type
_entity_poly.pdbx_seq_one_letter_code
_entity_poly.pdbx_strand_id
1 'polypeptide(L)'
;MSALRGVWEYCDPSTTKQPPSIDNEPADTDPEGKWRKWEIKTNAQRSTLKAIGEVNLEIMRTVARLKLHLIADLDLDVRLRLKTLQDHFRITDQQKILELSSQYAAIQQKRKNQNVDTWLNKYSQITSLCQSEDMAEMKGTPQGDANWSSQHFTLMIGCEEDDKVPPTLEALINRYRRWITTKRQPSYLSYH
;
A
#
# COMPACT_ATOMS: atom_id res chain seq x y z
N MET A 1 -20.29 -14.20 -8.68
CA MET A 1 -18.98 -14.14 -7.98
C MET A 1 -18.73 -15.35 -7.04
N SER A 2 -19.43 -16.48 -7.18
CA SER A 2 -19.34 -17.58 -6.19
C SER A 2 -18.29 -18.66 -6.52
N ALA A 3 -17.90 -18.85 -7.78
CA ALA A 3 -16.92 -19.88 -8.17
C ALA A 3 -15.47 -19.51 -7.79
N LEU A 4 -15.11 -18.23 -7.84
CA LEU A 4 -13.75 -17.76 -7.52
C LEU A 4 -13.38 -17.94 -6.05
N ARG A 5 -14.35 -17.85 -5.13
CA ARG A 5 -14.10 -17.94 -3.68
C ARG A 5 -13.61 -19.34 -3.27
N GLY A 6 -14.16 -20.39 -3.87
CA GLY A 6 -13.73 -21.77 -3.58
C GLY A 6 -12.37 -22.14 -4.17
N VAL A 7 -11.98 -21.50 -5.28
CA VAL A 7 -10.68 -21.75 -5.95
C VAL A 7 -9.55 -20.99 -5.27
N TRP A 8 -9.82 -19.77 -4.77
CA TRP A 8 -8.82 -18.94 -4.12
C TRP A 8 -8.16 -19.63 -2.92
N GLU A 9 -8.91 -20.44 -2.17
CA GLU A 9 -8.38 -21.20 -1.02
C GLU A 9 -7.19 -22.11 -1.39
N TYR A 10 -7.09 -22.55 -2.65
CA TYR A 10 -5.99 -23.36 -3.16
C TYR A 10 -4.86 -22.52 -3.77
N CYS A 11 -5.15 -21.29 -4.18
CA CYS A 11 -4.22 -20.41 -4.88
C CYS A 11 -3.54 -19.38 -3.96
N ASP A 12 -4.11 -19.10 -2.79
CA ASP A 12 -3.58 -18.14 -1.82
C ASP A 12 -2.17 -18.56 -1.33
N PRO A 13 -1.13 -17.73 -1.53
CA PRO A 13 0.22 -18.00 -1.02
C PRO A 13 0.31 -18.16 0.51
N SER A 14 -0.68 -17.66 1.23
CA SER A 14 -0.76 -17.67 2.69
C SER A 14 -1.35 -18.95 3.26
N THR A 15 -1.93 -19.81 2.41
CA THR A 15 -2.55 -21.07 2.83
C THR A 15 -1.68 -22.28 2.44
N THR A 16 -1.86 -23.39 3.17
CA THR A 16 -1.21 -24.68 2.89
C THR A 16 -2.15 -25.68 2.21
N LYS A 17 -3.35 -25.24 1.82
CA LYS A 17 -4.40 -26.13 1.31
C LYS A 17 -4.02 -26.63 -0.09
N GLN A 18 -3.81 -27.93 -0.23
CA GLN A 18 -3.46 -28.51 -1.53
C GLN A 18 -4.68 -28.60 -2.46
N PRO A 19 -4.48 -28.48 -3.79
CA PRO A 19 -5.52 -28.76 -4.77
C PRO A 19 -6.10 -30.16 -4.56
N PRO A 20 -7.38 -30.38 -4.89
CA PRO A 20 -7.96 -31.72 -4.77
C PRO A 20 -7.27 -32.69 -5.73
N SER A 21 -6.98 -33.90 -5.25
CA SER A 21 -6.63 -35.04 -6.11
C SER A 21 -7.90 -35.65 -6.70
N ILE A 22 -7.81 -36.20 -7.91
CA ILE A 22 -8.87 -37.03 -8.47
C ILE A 22 -8.93 -38.35 -7.69
N ASP A 23 -10.11 -38.72 -7.22
CA ASP A 23 -10.34 -40.00 -6.54
C ASP A 23 -10.26 -41.16 -7.55
N ASN A 24 -9.73 -42.31 -7.08
CA ASN A 24 -9.69 -43.53 -7.88
C ASN A 24 -11.10 -44.00 -8.25
N GLU A 25 -11.21 -44.56 -9.46
CA GLU A 25 -12.45 -45.12 -9.98
C GLU A 25 -12.96 -46.29 -9.11
N PRO A 26 -14.28 -46.41 -8.87
CA PRO A 26 -14.86 -47.58 -8.21
C PRO A 26 -14.64 -48.86 -9.02
N ALA A 27 -14.72 -50.02 -8.36
CA ALA A 27 -14.68 -51.29 -9.07
C ALA A 27 -16.03 -51.59 -9.73
N ASP A 28 -16.03 -52.37 -10.81
CA ASP A 28 -17.26 -52.77 -11.52
C ASP A 28 -18.25 -53.54 -10.62
N THR A 29 -17.75 -54.18 -9.58
CA THR A 29 -18.56 -54.91 -8.59
C THR A 29 -19.20 -54.00 -7.53
N ASP A 30 -18.85 -52.71 -7.51
CA ASP A 30 -19.39 -51.77 -6.54
C ASP A 30 -20.85 -51.39 -6.85
N PRO A 31 -21.66 -51.08 -5.81
CA PRO A 31 -23.05 -50.70 -6.01
C PRO A 31 -23.17 -49.37 -6.78
N GLU A 32 -24.23 -49.21 -7.58
CA GLU A 32 -24.52 -48.02 -8.40
C GLU A 32 -24.47 -46.71 -7.57
N GLY A 33 -24.91 -46.76 -6.30
CA GLY A 33 -24.85 -45.62 -5.39
C GLY A 33 -23.42 -45.12 -5.11
N LYS A 34 -22.40 -45.99 -5.19
CA LYS A 34 -20.98 -45.63 -5.06
C LYS A 34 -20.47 -44.96 -6.33
N TRP A 35 -20.86 -45.47 -7.50
CA TRP A 35 -20.57 -44.88 -8.81
C TRP A 35 -21.11 -43.45 -8.92
N ARG A 36 -22.39 -43.23 -8.59
CA ARG A 36 -22.99 -41.88 -8.63
C ARG A 36 -22.29 -40.89 -7.69
N LYS A 37 -21.91 -41.33 -6.49
CA LYS A 37 -21.18 -40.47 -5.53
C LYS A 37 -19.78 -40.13 -6.04
N TRP A 38 -19.07 -41.11 -6.60
CA TRP A 38 -17.75 -40.89 -7.18
C TRP A 38 -17.83 -39.92 -8.36
N GLU A 39 -18.79 -40.10 -9.27
CA GLU A 39 -18.96 -39.24 -10.45
C GLU A 39 -19.20 -37.77 -10.05
N ILE A 40 -20.13 -37.52 -9.11
CA ILE A 40 -20.40 -36.17 -8.61
C ILE A 40 -19.13 -35.55 -8.00
N LYS A 41 -18.41 -36.32 -7.17
CA LYS A 41 -17.20 -35.84 -6.50
C LYS A 41 -16.08 -35.56 -7.50
N THR A 42 -15.80 -36.50 -8.39
CA THR A 42 -14.76 -36.40 -9.42
C THR A 42 -15.03 -35.25 -10.39
N ASN A 43 -16.28 -35.03 -10.77
CA ASN A 43 -16.66 -33.88 -11.60
C ASN A 43 -16.38 -32.54 -10.89
N ALA A 44 -16.68 -32.44 -9.59
CA ALA A 44 -16.35 -31.27 -8.80
C ALA A 44 -14.82 -31.07 -8.65
N GLN A 45 -14.06 -32.14 -8.44
CA GLN A 45 -12.59 -32.10 -8.39
C GLN A 45 -11.99 -31.64 -9.73
N ARG A 46 -12.45 -32.21 -10.86
CA ARG A 46 -12.03 -31.80 -12.21
C ARG A 46 -12.35 -30.34 -12.50
N SER A 47 -13.54 -29.89 -12.13
CA SER A 47 -13.94 -28.48 -12.29
C SER A 47 -13.01 -27.54 -11.50
N THR A 48 -12.66 -27.91 -10.27
CA THR A 48 -11.72 -27.14 -9.44
C THR A 48 -10.33 -27.09 -10.06
N LEU A 49 -9.78 -28.23 -10.50
CA LEU A 49 -8.47 -28.30 -11.15
C LEU A 49 -8.42 -27.47 -12.44
N LYS A 50 -9.50 -27.50 -13.24
CA LYS A 50 -9.62 -26.66 -14.43
C LYS A 50 -9.53 -25.17 -14.09
N ALA A 51 -10.26 -24.73 -13.05
CA ALA A 51 -10.23 -23.34 -12.62
C ALA A 51 -8.85 -22.90 -12.10
N ILE A 52 -8.13 -23.78 -11.38
CA ILE A 52 -6.74 -23.54 -10.97
C ILE A 52 -5.84 -23.38 -12.22
N GLY A 53 -6.02 -24.23 -13.23
CA GLY A 53 -5.32 -24.11 -14.51
C GLY A 53 -5.61 -22.79 -15.25
N GLU A 54 -6.85 -22.31 -15.21
CA GLU A 54 -7.22 -21.00 -15.77
C GLU A 54 -6.52 -19.84 -15.03
N VAL A 55 -6.41 -19.90 -13.70
CA VAL A 55 -5.65 -18.91 -12.92
C VAL A 55 -4.17 -18.92 -13.32
N ASN A 56 -3.56 -20.09 -13.49
CA ASN A 56 -2.17 -20.21 -13.98
C ASN A 56 -1.97 -19.53 -15.35
N LEU A 57 -2.88 -19.77 -16.29
CA LEU A 57 -2.84 -19.14 -17.60
C LEU A 57 -2.95 -17.62 -17.49
N GLU A 58 -3.83 -17.14 -16.62
CA GLU A 58 -4.03 -15.71 -16.43
C GLU A 58 -2.80 -15.04 -15.78
N ILE A 59 -2.15 -15.70 -14.82
CA ILE A 59 -0.86 -15.24 -14.27
C ILE A 59 0.18 -15.11 -15.38
N MET A 60 0.33 -16.13 -16.23
CA MET A 60 1.30 -16.07 -17.34
C MET A 60 0.97 -14.98 -18.37
N ARG A 61 -0.31 -14.67 -18.61
CA ARG A 61 -0.71 -13.59 -19.53
C ARG A 61 -0.48 -12.20 -18.95
N THR A 62 -0.66 -12.04 -17.65
CA THR A 62 -0.60 -10.73 -16.97
C THR A 62 0.82 -10.34 -16.56
N VAL A 63 1.69 -11.31 -16.26
CA VAL A 63 3.09 -11.04 -15.95
C VAL A 63 3.80 -10.47 -17.17
N ALA A 64 4.49 -9.33 -16.98
CA ALA A 64 5.28 -8.71 -18.02
C ALA A 64 6.30 -9.69 -18.60
N ARG A 65 6.47 -9.71 -19.93
CA ARG A 65 7.33 -10.67 -20.64
C ARG A 65 8.74 -10.78 -20.05
N LEU A 66 9.34 -9.67 -19.64
CA LEU A 66 10.68 -9.62 -19.03
C LEU A 66 10.77 -10.33 -17.67
N LYS A 67 9.65 -10.61 -17.02
CA LYS A 67 9.56 -11.22 -15.69
C LYS A 67 9.02 -12.65 -15.72
N LEU A 68 8.68 -13.18 -16.90
CA LEU A 68 8.19 -14.56 -17.05
C LEU A 68 9.20 -15.61 -16.58
N HIS A 69 10.51 -15.33 -16.72
CA HIS A 69 11.57 -16.22 -16.25
C HIS A 69 11.49 -16.51 -14.75
N LEU A 70 10.84 -15.64 -13.95
CA LEU A 70 10.66 -15.86 -12.51
C LEU A 70 9.69 -17.00 -12.21
N ILE A 71 8.80 -17.33 -13.14
CA ILE A 71 7.71 -18.28 -12.93
C ILE A 71 7.66 -19.43 -13.93
N ALA A 72 8.51 -19.39 -14.97
CA ALA A 72 8.52 -20.37 -16.06
C ALA A 72 8.84 -21.79 -15.58
N ASP A 73 9.82 -21.92 -14.68
CA ASP A 73 10.31 -23.22 -14.17
C ASP A 73 9.53 -23.71 -12.93
N LEU A 74 8.50 -22.97 -12.51
CA LEU A 74 7.64 -23.38 -11.40
C LEU A 74 6.51 -24.24 -11.97
N ASP A 75 6.57 -25.55 -11.72
CA ASP A 75 5.73 -26.67 -12.22
C ASP A 75 4.21 -26.46 -12.12
N LEU A 76 3.67 -25.48 -12.85
CA LEU A 76 2.26 -25.06 -12.82
C LEU A 76 1.69 -24.88 -11.39
N ASP A 77 2.54 -24.70 -10.36
CA ASP A 77 2.09 -24.45 -9.00
C ASP A 77 1.71 -22.96 -8.89
N VAL A 78 0.41 -22.69 -8.92
CA VAL A 78 -0.16 -21.34 -8.82
C VAL A 78 0.36 -20.61 -7.58
N ARG A 79 0.42 -21.29 -6.43
CA ARG A 79 0.84 -20.65 -5.18
C ARG A 79 2.29 -20.26 -5.24
N LEU A 80 3.15 -21.17 -5.72
CA LEU A 80 4.58 -20.89 -5.81
C LEU A 80 4.87 -19.75 -6.79
N ARG A 81 4.14 -19.70 -7.90
CA ARG A 81 4.21 -18.59 -8.88
C ARG A 81 3.77 -17.27 -8.25
N LEU A 82 2.62 -17.22 -7.60
CA LEU A 82 2.12 -16.02 -6.93
C LEU A 82 3.04 -15.55 -5.80
N LYS A 83 3.56 -16.48 -4.99
CA LYS A 83 4.51 -16.16 -3.92
C LYS A 83 5.81 -15.59 -4.47
N THR A 84 6.36 -16.20 -5.52
CA THR A 84 7.60 -15.72 -6.16
C THR A 84 7.41 -14.32 -6.74
N LEU A 85 6.28 -14.05 -7.40
CA LEU A 85 5.95 -12.72 -7.89
C LEU A 85 5.78 -11.73 -6.74
N GLN A 86 5.06 -12.11 -5.68
CA GLN A 86 4.86 -11.27 -4.50
C GLN A 86 6.19 -10.90 -3.85
N ASP A 87 7.08 -11.87 -3.63
CA ASP A 87 8.39 -11.64 -3.04
C ASP A 87 9.27 -10.78 -3.96
N HIS A 88 9.20 -10.97 -5.28
CA HIS A 88 9.98 -10.18 -6.24
C HIS A 88 9.49 -8.73 -6.37
N PHE A 89 8.18 -8.49 -6.28
CA PHE A 89 7.60 -7.14 -6.36
C PHE A 89 7.43 -6.48 -5.00
N ARG A 90 7.78 -7.16 -3.90
CA ARG A 90 7.75 -6.59 -2.58
C ARG A 90 8.73 -5.41 -2.54
N ILE A 91 8.18 -4.21 -2.35
CA ILE A 91 8.98 -3.03 -2.01
C ILE A 91 9.71 -3.39 -0.71
N THR A 92 11.04 -3.48 -0.78
CA THR A 92 11.84 -3.74 0.41
C THR A 92 11.76 -2.54 1.34
N ASP A 93 11.92 -2.78 2.65
CA ASP A 93 11.91 -1.69 3.63
C ASP A 93 13.00 -0.65 3.29
N GLN A 94 14.13 -1.09 2.74
CA GLN A 94 15.20 -0.22 2.24
C GLN A 94 14.76 0.64 1.03
N GLN A 95 14.03 0.07 0.07
CA GLN A 95 13.51 0.82 -1.08
C GLN A 95 12.47 1.86 -0.63
N LYS A 96 11.61 1.49 0.33
CA LYS A 96 10.62 2.37 0.94
C LYS A 96 11.29 3.53 1.68
N ILE A 97 12.35 3.25 2.45
CA ILE A 97 13.18 4.25 3.13
C ILE A 97 13.81 5.21 2.13
N LEU A 98 14.41 4.71 1.04
CA LEU A 98 15.03 5.55 0.01
C LEU A 98 14.01 6.44 -0.72
N GLU A 99 12.85 5.88 -1.07
CA GLU A 99 11.79 6.64 -1.73
C GLU A 99 11.20 7.70 -0.79
N LEU A 100 11.00 7.36 0.49
CA LEU A 100 10.52 8.29 1.51
C LEU A 100 11.53 9.41 1.78
N SER A 101 12.83 9.10 1.86
CA SER A 101 13.93 10.08 1.93
C SER A 101 13.89 11.04 0.74
N SER A 102 13.76 10.52 -0.49
CA SER A 102 13.66 11.35 -1.69
C SER A 102 12.42 12.26 -1.66
N GLN A 103 11.28 11.76 -1.19
CA GLN A 103 10.05 12.55 -1.05
C GLN A 103 10.20 13.63 0.03
N TYR A 104 10.85 13.29 1.16
CA TYR A 104 11.13 14.24 2.22
C TYR A 104 12.03 15.38 1.73
N ALA A 105 13.16 15.06 1.09
CA ALA A 105 14.05 16.07 0.50
C ALA A 105 13.32 16.97 -0.51
N ALA A 106 12.44 16.39 -1.34
CA ALA A 106 11.68 17.16 -2.33
C ALA A 106 10.61 18.07 -1.70
N ILE A 107 9.97 17.65 -0.59
CA ILE A 107 8.91 18.44 0.06
C ILE A 107 9.47 19.53 0.98
N GLN A 108 10.71 19.42 1.45
CA GLN A 108 11.41 20.49 2.19
C GLN A 108 11.40 21.82 1.42
N GLN A 109 11.53 21.77 0.09
CA GLN A 109 11.51 22.96 -0.75
C GLN A 109 10.13 23.19 -1.38
N LYS A 110 9.39 24.19 -0.88
CA LYS A 110 8.14 24.62 -1.51
C LYS A 110 8.42 25.21 -2.90
N ARG A 111 7.77 24.66 -3.93
CA ARG A 111 7.84 25.23 -5.29
C ARG A 111 7.11 26.57 -5.37
N LYS A 112 7.66 27.52 -6.14
CA LYS A 112 7.18 28.92 -6.26
C LYS A 112 5.68 29.04 -6.61
N ASN A 113 5.13 28.09 -7.37
CA ASN A 113 3.73 28.13 -7.85
C ASN A 113 2.79 27.15 -7.12
N GLN A 114 3.23 26.55 -6.01
CA GLN A 114 2.43 25.55 -5.30
C GLN A 114 1.52 26.20 -4.25
N ASN A 115 0.24 25.76 -4.22
CA ASN A 115 -0.70 26.13 -3.17
C ASN A 115 -0.16 25.73 -1.79
N VAL A 116 -0.16 26.67 -0.84
CA VAL A 116 0.49 26.49 0.47
C VAL A 116 -0.22 25.43 1.31
N ASP A 117 -1.55 25.41 1.35
CA ASP A 117 -2.30 24.40 2.11
C ASP A 117 -2.07 22.98 1.58
N THR A 118 -2.00 22.84 0.25
CA THR A 118 -1.69 21.57 -0.40
C THR A 118 -0.28 21.10 -0.08
N TRP A 119 0.68 22.04 -0.06
CA TRP A 119 2.06 21.74 0.32
C TRP A 119 2.17 21.36 1.80
N LEU A 120 1.53 22.11 2.72
CA LEU A 120 1.53 21.82 4.16
C LEU A 120 0.91 20.46 4.48
N ASN A 121 -0.18 20.08 3.81
CA ASN A 121 -0.78 18.75 3.97
C ASN A 121 0.20 17.64 3.59
N LYS A 122 0.85 17.77 2.43
CA LYS A 122 1.84 16.78 1.97
C LYS A 122 3.06 16.74 2.88
N TYR A 123 3.53 17.90 3.33
CA TYR A 123 4.65 18.03 4.25
C TYR A 123 4.34 17.31 5.58
N SER A 124 3.16 17.56 6.17
CA SER A 124 2.72 16.89 7.40
C SER A 124 2.65 15.37 7.21
N GLN A 125 2.04 14.91 6.12
CA GLN A 125 1.90 13.48 5.82
C GLN A 125 3.27 12.78 5.68
N ILE A 126 4.17 13.34 4.87
CA ILE A 126 5.51 12.76 4.64
C ILE A 126 6.33 12.78 5.93
N THR A 127 6.23 13.86 6.71
CA THR A 127 6.93 13.98 8.01
C THR A 127 6.47 12.92 9.01
N SER A 128 5.15 12.69 9.13
CA SER A 128 4.61 11.63 9.99
C SER A 128 5.06 10.23 9.54
N LEU A 129 5.11 9.99 8.23
CA LEU A 129 5.63 8.73 7.68
C LEU A 129 7.13 8.55 8.00
N CYS A 130 7.93 9.61 7.91
CA CYS A 130 9.35 9.54 8.27
C CYS A 130 9.56 9.25 9.77
N GLN A 131 8.69 9.78 10.63
CA GLN A 131 8.71 9.50 12.07
C GLN A 131 8.33 8.05 12.38
N SER A 132 7.31 7.50 11.71
CA SER A 132 6.90 6.11 11.94
C SER A 132 7.96 5.08 11.52
N GLU A 133 8.85 5.44 10.59
CA GLU A 133 9.91 4.56 10.09
C GLU A 133 11.28 4.83 10.76
N ASP A 134 11.34 5.64 11.84
CA ASP A 134 12.57 6.07 12.56
C ASP A 134 13.72 6.51 11.63
N MET A 135 13.39 7.30 10.60
CA MET A 135 14.35 7.76 9.61
C MET A 135 15.46 8.60 10.26
N ALA A 136 16.73 8.21 10.09
CA ALA A 136 17.88 8.94 10.65
C ALA A 136 17.96 10.40 10.17
N GLU A 137 17.45 10.69 8.98
CA GLU A 137 17.37 12.03 8.39
C GLU A 137 16.50 13.00 9.21
N MET A 138 15.53 12.49 9.99
CA MET A 138 14.71 13.29 10.91
C MET A 138 15.45 13.67 12.20
N LYS A 139 16.59 13.04 12.49
CA LYS A 139 17.47 13.38 13.62
C LYS A 139 18.46 14.49 13.25
N GLY A 140 18.59 14.79 11.95
CA GLY A 140 19.37 15.91 11.41
C GLY A 140 18.57 17.21 11.43
N THR A 141 19.20 18.29 11.87
CA THR A 141 18.63 19.65 11.84
C THR A 141 18.26 20.02 10.39
N PRO A 142 17.13 20.70 10.11
CA PRO A 142 16.77 21.07 8.74
C PRO A 142 17.82 22.01 8.14
N GLN A 143 18.75 21.45 7.36
CA GLN A 143 19.84 22.19 6.75
C GLN A 143 19.49 22.42 5.28
N GLY A 144 18.68 23.46 5.04
CA GLY A 144 18.27 23.88 3.70
C GLY A 144 17.53 25.21 3.77
N ASP A 145 18.26 26.29 3.49
CA ASP A 145 17.79 27.68 3.32
C ASP A 145 16.49 28.02 4.08
N ALA A 146 16.61 27.96 5.40
CA ALA A 146 15.55 28.07 6.40
C ALA A 146 14.89 29.47 6.43
N ASN A 147 15.16 30.35 5.47
CA ASN A 147 14.85 31.76 5.64
C ASN A 147 13.34 32.06 5.50
N TRP A 148 12.57 31.32 4.70
CA TRP A 148 11.13 31.57 4.57
C TRP A 148 10.29 30.78 5.58
N SER A 149 10.55 29.48 5.74
CA SER A 149 9.80 28.63 6.69
C SER A 149 10.16 28.96 8.13
N SER A 150 11.45 29.13 8.48
CA SER A 150 11.80 29.53 9.85
C SER A 150 11.35 30.95 10.17
N GLN A 151 11.39 31.92 9.26
CA GLN A 151 10.78 33.24 9.57
C GLN A 151 9.28 33.13 9.85
N HIS A 152 8.52 32.36 9.06
CA HIS A 152 7.08 32.18 9.30
C HIS A 152 6.78 31.34 10.56
N PHE A 153 7.57 30.31 10.85
CA PHE A 153 7.41 29.53 12.08
C PHE A 153 7.87 30.31 13.31
N THR A 154 8.96 31.08 13.24
CA THR A 154 9.42 32.00 14.29
C THR A 154 8.37 33.08 14.57
N LEU A 155 7.70 33.63 13.55
CA LEU A 155 6.57 34.54 13.76
C LEU A 155 5.33 33.85 14.37
N MET A 156 5.13 32.55 14.14
CA MET A 156 4.04 31.79 14.76
C MET A 156 4.36 31.25 16.17
N ILE A 157 5.64 31.05 16.48
CA ILE A 157 6.13 30.63 17.80
C ILE A 157 6.33 31.86 18.71
N GLY A 158 6.78 32.99 18.17
CA GLY A 158 7.02 34.25 18.90
C GLY A 158 5.77 35.04 19.31
N CYS A 159 4.60 34.39 19.41
CA CYS A 159 3.36 35.02 19.87
C CYS A 159 2.82 34.50 21.21
N GLU A 160 3.56 33.71 21.97
CA GLU A 160 3.35 33.48 23.42
C GLU A 160 4.43 32.50 23.89
N GLU A 161 5.52 33.05 24.42
CA GLU A 161 6.43 32.29 25.29
C GLU A 161 5.73 32.13 26.64
N ASP A 162 5.30 30.90 26.94
CA ASP A 162 5.03 30.50 28.32
C ASP A 162 5.23 28.97 28.40
N ASP A 163 6.44 28.55 28.80
CA ASP A 163 6.87 27.24 29.33
C ASP A 163 6.08 25.98 28.94
N LYS A 164 5.61 25.88 27.69
CA LYS A 164 4.83 24.74 27.21
C LYS A 164 5.54 24.07 26.06
N VAL A 165 5.44 22.74 26.11
CA VAL A 165 5.88 21.78 25.09
C VAL A 165 5.76 22.40 23.70
N PRO A 166 6.83 22.43 22.89
CA PRO A 166 6.79 23.06 21.58
C PRO A 166 5.60 22.51 20.78
N PRO A 167 4.78 23.39 20.17
CA PRO A 167 3.57 22.97 19.49
C PRO A 167 3.88 22.00 18.35
N THR A 168 3.03 20.98 18.20
CA THR A 168 3.18 20.00 17.12
C THR A 168 3.05 20.66 15.75
N LEU A 169 3.64 20.04 14.72
CA LEU A 169 3.55 20.52 13.35
C LEU A 169 2.09 20.73 12.89
N GLU A 170 1.19 19.82 13.27
CA GLU A 170 -0.25 19.97 13.00
C GLU A 170 -0.86 21.19 13.70
N ALA A 171 -0.48 21.46 14.96
CA ALA A 171 -0.94 22.63 15.69
C ALA A 171 -0.50 23.92 14.99
N LEU A 172 0.74 23.96 14.50
CA LEU A 172 1.27 25.09 13.72
C LEU A 172 0.54 25.27 12.38
N ILE A 173 0.29 24.18 11.64
CA ILE A 173 -0.48 24.23 10.38
C ILE A 173 -1.91 24.75 10.63
N ASN A 174 -2.56 24.30 11.69
CA ASN A 174 -3.89 24.75 12.07
C ASN A 174 -3.90 26.24 12.49
N ARG A 175 -2.84 26.71 13.18
CA ARG A 175 -2.65 28.13 13.51
C ARG A 175 -2.52 28.99 12.25
N TYR A 176 -1.72 28.53 11.28
CA TYR A 176 -1.58 29.18 9.98
C TYR A 176 -2.90 29.30 9.22
N ARG A 177 -3.70 28.22 9.18
CA ARG A 177 -5.02 28.23 8.53
C ARG A 177 -5.97 29.23 9.17
N ARG A 178 -6.01 29.29 10.51
CA ARG A 178 -6.80 30.28 11.24
C ARG A 178 -6.36 31.70 10.89
N TRP A 179 -5.05 31.96 10.87
CA TRP A 179 -4.48 33.26 10.54
C TRP A 179 -4.77 33.70 9.09
N ILE A 180 -4.67 32.80 8.12
CA ILE A 180 -5.05 33.13 6.73
C ILE A 180 -6.54 33.43 6.62
N THR A 181 -7.37 32.66 7.33
CA THR A 181 -8.83 32.86 7.30
C THR A 181 -9.20 34.23 7.88
N THR A 182 -8.56 34.65 8.96
CA THR A 182 -8.80 35.98 9.57
C THR A 182 -8.22 37.13 8.74
N LYS A 183 -7.09 36.94 8.04
CA LYS A 183 -6.50 37.95 7.13
C LYS A 183 -7.22 38.09 5.79
N ARG A 184 -7.94 37.04 5.34
CA ARG A 184 -8.68 37.03 4.06
C ARG A 184 -10.14 37.44 4.16
N GLN A 185 -10.71 37.57 5.37
CA GLN A 185 -11.95 38.31 5.50
C GLN A 185 -11.64 39.81 5.31
N PRO A 186 -12.21 40.49 4.30
CA PRO A 186 -12.28 41.93 4.38
C PRO A 186 -13.00 42.23 5.69
N SER A 187 -12.43 43.12 6.49
CA SER A 187 -13.06 43.74 7.64
C SER A 187 -14.34 44.43 7.17
N TYR A 188 -15.42 43.68 6.97
CA TYR A 188 -16.77 44.20 7.05
C TYR A 188 -17.07 44.30 8.52
N LEU A 189 -16.72 45.44 9.10
CA LEU A 189 -17.54 46.11 10.09
C LEU A 189 -17.06 47.54 10.31
N SER A 190 -18.03 48.45 10.13
CA SER A 190 -18.13 49.81 10.63
C SER A 190 -17.43 50.91 9.83
N TYR A 191 -18.22 51.74 9.12
CA TYR A 191 -18.62 53.05 9.64
C TYR A 191 -19.88 53.58 8.92
N HIS A 192 -20.84 54.03 9.74
CA HIS A 192 -22.15 54.67 9.49
C HIS A 192 -23.35 53.78 9.20
#